data_AF-E4U1P3-F1
#
_entry.id   AF-E4U1P3-F1
#
_cell.length_a   1.000
_cell.length_b   1.000
_cell.length_c   1.000
_cell.angle_alpha   90.00
_cell.angle_beta   90.00
_cell.angle_gamma   90.00
#
_symmetry.space_group_name_H-M   'P 1'
#
loop_
_entity.id
_entity.type
_entity.pdbx_description
1 polymer ?
#
loop_
_entity_poly.entity_id
_entity_poly.type
_entity_poly.pdbx_seq_one_letter_code
_entity_poly.pdbx_strand_id
1 'polypeptide(L)'
;MKLFDTIKDWFVPQPMHRAPLYGRGIHALPNPDEKELFDRASEAFVSGDILSGYECFLSSIVHQGNGISTPHLSIVRSHDSLTFTLYQGYALIKGFVTETSLEAHADIAVSKKLHVATKRRFLERDFQLTYCRFSDAEGTIKLSIRLDNATITPQKIFYPLREIALNADFEKEFIAGEFDESVLLDTAHLLPIEREKIDSNYAFMHQWINETRQSLIGLLSNDNTGMTSFSYLALLLQIDYLLLPHKKMAKNISEKINGYFMDDEKLTEDKNADLEQYLSELGAMDIESFSTQFYDAAYTFSPFEQAMHDEIAAFIDESLGKVRWYKNNRSTYVIPVIYRYISLYILYNYGLHPSLRALLHLHVEIYASEFFKAAGETPLYDPHTKTFKENLIAQRIRESIEPYMSRYKGLSNFSEHLNYSDLDHFSQSFYLQVKNLDYTEV
;
A
#
# COMPACT_ATOMS: atom_id res chain seq x y z
N MET A 1 23.35 14.64 -39.18
CA MET A 1 23.54 14.16 -37.80
C MET A 1 22.26 14.33 -36.95
N LYS A 2 21.08 14.04 -37.54
CA LYS A 2 19.75 14.09 -36.87
C LYS A 2 18.86 12.88 -37.24
N LEU A 3 19.44 11.89 -37.94
CA LEU A 3 18.74 10.68 -38.39
C LEU A 3 19.10 9.44 -37.56
N PHE A 4 20.12 9.55 -36.70
CA PHE A 4 20.59 8.44 -35.85
C PHE A 4 20.01 8.50 -34.42
N ASP A 5 19.47 9.63 -33.97
CA ASP A 5 18.82 9.73 -32.67
C ASP A 5 17.41 9.10 -32.69
N THR A 6 16.73 9.12 -33.84
CA THR A 6 15.36 8.57 -33.98
C THR A 6 15.31 7.03 -34.04
N ILE A 7 16.44 6.37 -34.25
CA ILE A 7 16.51 4.89 -34.30
C ILE A 7 16.87 4.31 -32.91
N LYS A 8 17.38 5.14 -31.99
CA LYS A 8 17.69 4.70 -30.62
C LYS A 8 16.42 4.44 -29.79
N ASP A 9 15.34 5.16 -30.05
CA ASP A 9 14.05 4.99 -29.35
C ASP A 9 13.30 3.69 -29.71
N TRP A 10 13.72 2.98 -30.76
CA TRP A 10 13.16 1.66 -31.12
C TRP A 10 13.86 0.48 -30.45
N PHE A 11 15.07 0.67 -29.91
CA PHE A 11 15.87 -0.38 -29.28
C PHE A 11 16.07 -0.18 -27.77
N VAL A 12 15.50 0.88 -27.19
CA VAL A 12 15.36 1.02 -25.75
C VAL A 12 13.98 0.45 -25.40
N PRO A 13 13.86 -0.62 -24.60
CA PRO A 13 12.56 -1.00 -24.08
C PRO A 13 11.95 0.24 -23.42
N GLN A 14 10.75 0.63 -23.83
CA GLN A 14 9.97 1.68 -23.17
C GLN A 14 10.10 1.44 -21.67
N PRO A 15 10.56 2.44 -20.88
CA PRO A 15 10.75 2.23 -19.45
C PRO A 15 9.42 1.72 -18.89
N MET A 16 9.44 0.48 -18.39
CA MET A 16 8.28 -0.19 -17.82
C MET A 16 7.61 0.73 -16.82
N HIS A 17 6.27 0.72 -16.85
CA HIS A 17 5.38 1.17 -15.78
C HIS A 17 6.06 1.06 -14.42
N ARG A 18 6.47 2.17 -13.79
CA ARG A 18 7.06 2.07 -12.45
C ARG A 18 5.93 1.90 -11.45
N ALA A 19 5.92 0.78 -10.72
CA ALA A 19 5.02 0.61 -9.60
C ALA A 19 5.27 1.76 -8.60
N PRO A 20 4.22 2.45 -8.11
CA PRO A 20 4.39 3.45 -7.07
C PRO A 20 5.13 2.88 -5.86
N LEU A 21 6.23 3.52 -5.46
CA LEU A 21 7.05 3.14 -4.31
C LEU A 21 6.47 3.64 -2.96
N TYR A 22 5.18 3.94 -2.94
CA TYR A 22 4.46 4.58 -1.83
C TYR A 22 3.12 3.89 -1.53
N GLY A 23 2.62 4.14 -0.32
CA GLY A 23 1.41 3.53 0.23
C GLY A 23 1.59 2.09 0.70
N ARG A 24 0.64 1.59 1.47
CA ARG A 24 0.63 0.17 1.88
C ARG A 24 0.37 -0.70 0.64
N GLY A 25 1.10 -1.80 0.49
CA GLY A 25 0.94 -2.73 -0.62
C GLY A 25 2.25 -3.08 -1.30
N ILE A 26 2.16 -3.80 -2.41
CA ILE A 26 3.35 -4.34 -3.08
C ILE A 26 3.98 -3.25 -3.93
N HIS A 27 5.22 -2.86 -3.64
CA HIS A 27 6.00 -1.85 -4.37
C HIS A 27 6.79 -2.46 -5.54
N ALA A 28 6.14 -3.35 -6.26
CA ALA A 28 6.74 -4.11 -7.35
C ALA A 28 5.65 -4.47 -8.35
N LEU A 29 6.06 -4.75 -9.58
CA LEU A 29 5.14 -5.16 -10.64
C LEU A 29 4.82 -6.65 -10.48
N PRO A 30 3.59 -7.07 -10.83
CA PRO A 30 3.26 -8.49 -10.90
C PRO A 30 4.17 -9.21 -11.91
N ASN A 31 4.25 -10.54 -11.79
CA ASN A 31 4.94 -11.35 -12.77
C ASN A 31 4.28 -11.16 -14.15
N PRO A 32 5.02 -10.81 -15.22
CA PRO A 32 4.44 -10.75 -16.57
C PRO A 32 3.81 -12.08 -17.00
N ASP A 33 4.33 -13.21 -16.49
CA ASP A 33 3.87 -14.56 -16.79
C ASP A 33 2.93 -15.11 -15.70
N GLU A 34 2.42 -14.26 -14.78
CA GLU A 34 1.59 -14.67 -13.63
C GLU A 34 0.46 -15.61 -14.06
N LYS A 35 -0.30 -15.22 -15.09
CA LYS A 35 -1.45 -16.00 -15.57
C LYS A 35 -1.03 -17.36 -16.15
N GLU A 36 0.00 -17.39 -16.99
CA GLU A 36 0.48 -18.63 -17.60
C GLU A 36 1.01 -19.61 -16.53
N LEU A 37 1.79 -19.10 -15.58
CA LEU A 37 2.31 -19.89 -14.47
C LEU A 37 1.20 -20.43 -13.57
N PHE A 38 0.16 -19.63 -13.32
CA PHE A 38 -1.00 -20.04 -12.55
C PHE A 38 -1.82 -21.13 -13.25
N ASP A 39 -2.02 -21.00 -14.56
CA ASP A 39 -2.71 -22.00 -15.38
C ASP A 39 -1.92 -23.31 -15.42
N ARG A 40 -0.60 -23.24 -15.64
CA ARG A 40 0.31 -24.39 -15.59
C ARG A 40 0.34 -25.06 -14.22
N ALA A 41 0.29 -24.29 -13.14
CA ALA A 41 0.19 -24.85 -11.79
C ALA A 41 -1.10 -25.65 -11.62
N SER A 42 -2.21 -25.11 -12.12
CA SER A 42 -3.52 -25.78 -12.07
C SER A 42 -3.50 -27.11 -12.84
N GLU A 43 -2.92 -27.13 -14.04
CA GLU A 43 -2.76 -28.36 -14.84
C GLU A 43 -1.87 -29.40 -14.15
N ALA A 44 -0.74 -28.96 -13.57
CA ALA A 44 0.18 -29.85 -12.86
C ALA A 44 -0.50 -30.54 -11.68
N PHE A 45 -1.25 -29.82 -10.85
CA PHE A 45 -2.00 -30.41 -9.74
C PHE A 45 -3.07 -31.41 -10.21
N VAL A 46 -3.77 -31.12 -11.32
CA VAL A 46 -4.74 -32.06 -11.91
C VAL A 46 -4.06 -33.34 -12.40
N SER A 47 -2.85 -33.23 -12.94
CA SER A 47 -2.06 -34.37 -13.41
C SER A 47 -1.38 -35.19 -12.30
N GLY A 48 -1.40 -34.68 -11.06
CA GLY A 48 -0.73 -35.29 -9.91
C GLY A 48 0.76 -34.96 -9.78
N ASP A 49 1.30 -34.06 -10.61
CA ASP A 49 2.67 -33.54 -10.46
C ASP A 49 2.68 -32.39 -9.43
N ILE A 50 2.64 -32.78 -8.16
CA ILE A 50 2.46 -31.86 -7.03
C ILE A 50 3.61 -30.86 -6.94
N LEU A 51 4.86 -31.33 -7.00
CA LEU A 51 6.03 -30.48 -6.84
C LEU A 51 6.14 -29.42 -7.96
N SER A 52 5.83 -29.80 -9.20
CA SER A 52 5.81 -28.83 -10.31
C SER A 52 4.64 -27.86 -10.21
N GLY A 53 3.50 -28.30 -9.68
CA GLY A 53 2.37 -27.42 -9.38
C GLY A 53 2.75 -26.33 -8.38
N TYR A 54 3.43 -26.69 -7.29
CA TYR A 54 3.93 -25.73 -6.30
C TYR A 54 4.98 -24.78 -6.88
N GLU A 55 5.93 -25.30 -7.66
CA GLU A 55 6.97 -24.46 -8.29
C GLU A 55 6.36 -23.42 -9.24
N CYS A 56 5.40 -23.82 -10.08
CA CYS A 56 4.72 -22.90 -10.99
C CYS A 56 3.89 -21.86 -10.22
N PHE A 57 3.13 -22.28 -9.19
CA PHE A 57 2.33 -21.36 -8.38
C PHE A 57 3.19 -20.36 -7.61
N LEU A 58 4.25 -20.82 -6.94
CA LEU A 58 5.14 -19.92 -6.20
C LEU A 58 5.85 -18.96 -7.16
N SER A 59 6.22 -19.41 -8.36
CA SER A 59 6.78 -18.53 -9.39
C SER A 59 5.77 -17.50 -9.90
N SER A 60 4.47 -17.83 -9.94
CA SER A 60 3.43 -16.91 -10.42
C SER A 60 3.29 -15.68 -9.53
N ILE A 61 3.56 -15.81 -8.23
CA ILE A 61 3.46 -14.72 -7.24
C ILE A 61 4.78 -13.96 -7.02
N VAL A 62 5.80 -14.17 -7.87
CA VAL A 62 7.05 -13.39 -7.84
C VAL A 62 6.82 -12.01 -8.47
N HIS A 63 7.25 -10.96 -7.80
CA HIS A 63 7.17 -9.59 -8.30
C HIS A 63 8.49 -9.16 -8.94
N GLN A 64 8.39 -8.31 -9.97
CA GLN A 64 9.53 -7.73 -10.66
C GLN A 64 9.77 -6.27 -10.24
N GLY A 65 11.05 -5.86 -10.25
CA GLY A 65 11.43 -4.47 -10.05
C GLY A 65 11.21 -3.96 -8.62
N ASN A 66 11.28 -4.83 -7.61
CA ASN A 66 11.34 -4.38 -6.22
C ASN A 66 12.62 -3.56 -6.05
N GLY A 67 12.53 -2.32 -5.52
CA GLY A 67 13.71 -1.48 -5.24
C GLY A 67 14.68 -2.05 -4.18
N ILE A 68 14.50 -3.32 -3.80
CA ILE A 68 15.18 -4.03 -2.73
C ILE A 68 16.01 -5.14 -3.35
N SER A 69 17.28 -5.23 -2.95
CA SER A 69 18.23 -6.20 -3.54
C SER A 69 17.94 -7.66 -3.18
N THR A 70 17.18 -7.91 -2.11
CA THR A 70 16.79 -9.26 -1.70
C THR A 70 15.49 -9.69 -2.40
N PRO A 71 15.45 -10.90 -2.99
CA PRO A 71 14.22 -11.44 -3.55
C PRO A 71 13.22 -11.69 -2.42
N HIS A 72 11.97 -11.28 -2.62
CA HIS A 72 10.92 -11.48 -1.62
C HIS A 72 10.48 -12.95 -1.52
N LEU A 73 10.81 -13.78 -2.51
CA LEU A 73 10.52 -15.21 -2.56
C LEU A 73 11.73 -15.97 -3.11
N SER A 74 12.11 -17.06 -2.44
CA SER A 74 13.10 -18.01 -2.95
C SER A 74 12.52 -19.42 -2.95
N ILE A 75 12.85 -20.21 -3.97
CA ILE A 75 12.34 -21.56 -4.19
C ILE A 75 13.54 -22.47 -4.47
N VAL A 76 13.64 -23.60 -3.77
CA VAL A 76 14.68 -24.59 -3.98
C VAL A 76 14.03 -25.96 -4.16
N ARG A 77 14.13 -26.50 -5.37
CA ARG A 77 13.62 -27.83 -5.71
C ARG A 77 14.70 -28.90 -5.52
N SER A 78 14.34 -29.95 -4.79
CA SER A 78 15.08 -31.21 -4.67
C SER A 78 14.34 -32.32 -5.42
N HIS A 79 14.85 -33.56 -5.36
CA HIS A 79 14.21 -34.68 -6.08
C HIS A 79 12.79 -34.96 -5.57
N ASP A 80 12.62 -35.02 -4.24
CA ASP A 80 11.38 -35.47 -3.58
C ASP A 80 10.71 -34.35 -2.75
N SER A 81 11.23 -33.13 -2.83
CA SER A 81 10.75 -32.01 -2.01
C SER A 81 11.03 -30.66 -2.63
N LEU A 82 10.32 -29.65 -2.16
CA LEU A 82 10.52 -28.25 -2.48
C LEU A 82 10.53 -27.44 -1.18
N THR A 83 11.56 -26.60 -1.01
CA THR A 83 11.60 -25.61 0.07
C THR A 83 11.40 -24.22 -0.51
N PHE A 84 10.79 -23.33 0.26
CA PHE A 84 10.70 -21.93 -0.10
C PHE A 84 10.85 -21.02 1.10
N THR A 85 11.30 -19.80 0.86
CA THR A 85 11.25 -18.70 1.83
C THR A 85 10.54 -17.50 1.24
N LEU A 86 9.64 -16.91 2.02
CA LEU A 86 8.84 -15.77 1.61
C LEU A 86 8.98 -14.65 2.64
N TYR A 87 9.22 -13.43 2.17
CA TYR A 87 9.31 -12.22 2.99
C TYR A 87 8.03 -11.41 2.91
N GLN A 88 7.57 -10.95 4.07
CA GLN A 88 6.42 -10.07 4.23
C GLN A 88 6.72 -9.12 5.40
N GLY A 89 7.28 -7.95 5.12
CA GLY A 89 7.61 -6.98 6.17
C GLY A 89 8.52 -7.60 7.24
N TYR A 90 8.07 -7.63 8.49
CA TYR A 90 8.74 -8.28 9.63
C TYR A 90 8.80 -9.82 9.55
N ALA A 91 7.93 -10.43 8.74
CA ALA A 91 7.80 -11.87 8.69
C ALA A 91 8.69 -12.53 7.63
N LEU A 92 9.30 -13.64 8.05
CA LEU A 92 9.93 -14.63 7.20
C LEU A 92 9.12 -15.93 7.32
N ILE A 93 8.55 -16.37 6.21
CA ILE A 93 7.77 -17.60 6.12
C ILE A 93 8.68 -18.65 5.51
N LYS A 94 8.83 -19.78 6.21
CA LYS A 94 9.63 -20.93 5.78
C LYS A 94 8.67 -22.06 5.42
N GLY A 95 8.77 -22.54 4.18
CA GLY A 95 7.89 -23.58 3.64
C GLY A 95 8.66 -24.82 3.22
N PHE A 96 8.00 -25.97 3.40
CA PHE A 96 8.46 -27.28 2.98
C PHE A 96 7.30 -28.06 2.35
N VAL A 97 7.52 -28.57 1.15
CA VAL A 97 6.55 -29.29 0.34
C VAL A 97 7.10 -30.66 0.01
N THR A 98 6.26 -31.68 0.14
CA THR A 98 6.47 -33.03 -0.36
C THR A 98 5.32 -33.41 -1.29
N GLU A 99 5.34 -34.61 -1.86
CA GLU A 99 4.21 -35.15 -2.61
C GLU A 99 2.91 -35.20 -1.79
N THR A 100 3.00 -35.33 -0.46
CA THR A 100 1.84 -35.57 0.41
C THR A 100 1.35 -34.33 1.14
N SER A 101 2.20 -33.35 1.40
CA SER A 101 1.85 -32.22 2.26
C SER A 101 2.63 -30.94 1.97
N LEU A 102 2.02 -29.82 2.31
CA LEU A 102 2.66 -28.52 2.50
C LEU A 102 2.69 -28.19 4.00
N GLU A 103 3.86 -27.84 4.51
CA GLU A 103 4.04 -27.26 5.83
C GLU A 103 4.71 -25.89 5.68
N ALA A 104 4.14 -24.86 6.29
CA ALA A 104 4.77 -23.54 6.32
C ALA A 104 4.59 -22.89 7.69
N HIS A 105 5.60 -22.13 8.12
CA HIS A 105 5.58 -21.46 9.41
C HIS A 105 6.34 -20.14 9.39
N ALA A 106 6.00 -19.26 10.32
CA ALA A 106 6.78 -18.08 10.69
C ALA A 106 7.15 -18.18 12.16
N ASP A 107 8.44 -18.01 12.47
CA ASP A 107 8.93 -17.91 13.84
C ASP A 107 8.67 -16.46 14.32
N ILE A 108 7.86 -16.30 15.37
CA ILE A 108 7.37 -14.98 15.82
C ILE A 108 8.31 -14.40 16.88
N ALA A 109 8.41 -15.09 18.02
CA ALA A 109 9.13 -14.59 19.18
C ALA A 109 9.58 -15.69 20.15
N VAL A 110 10.55 -15.37 20.99
CA VAL A 110 11.01 -16.25 22.09
C VAL A 110 9.93 -16.34 23.17
N SER A 111 9.31 -17.52 23.33
CA SER A 111 8.16 -17.75 24.21
C SER A 111 8.42 -17.33 25.66
N LYS A 112 9.59 -17.63 26.20
CA LYS A 112 9.92 -17.31 27.62
C LYS A 112 10.02 -15.82 27.91
N LYS A 113 10.38 -15.00 26.91
CA LYS A 113 10.53 -13.55 27.06
C LYS A 113 9.25 -12.78 26.73
N LEU A 114 8.27 -13.46 26.13
CA LEU A 114 7.05 -12.82 25.66
C LEU A 114 6.12 -12.44 26.82
N HIS A 115 5.59 -11.23 26.78
CA HIS A 115 4.66 -10.72 27.78
C HIS A 115 3.36 -11.56 27.84
N VAL A 116 2.79 -11.72 29.04
CA VAL A 116 1.60 -12.56 29.27
C VAL A 116 0.39 -12.07 28.46
N ALA A 117 0.23 -10.75 28.33
CA ALA A 117 -0.85 -10.17 27.52
C ALA A 117 -0.75 -10.59 26.04
N THR A 118 0.45 -10.64 25.47
CA THR A 118 0.67 -11.07 24.09
C THR A 118 0.33 -12.56 23.91
N LYS A 119 0.69 -13.41 24.88
CA LYS A 119 0.32 -14.83 24.86
C LYS A 119 -1.20 -15.04 24.87
N ARG A 120 -1.93 -14.27 25.70
CA ARG A 120 -3.41 -14.33 25.73
C ARG A 120 -4.01 -13.87 24.41
N ARG A 121 -3.51 -12.76 23.85
CA ARG A 121 -3.91 -12.26 22.54
C ARG A 121 -3.74 -13.32 21.45
N PHE A 122 -2.64 -14.07 21.42
CA PHE A 122 -2.44 -15.14 20.45
C PHE A 122 -3.51 -16.24 20.54
N LEU A 123 -3.87 -16.65 21.77
CA LEU A 123 -4.95 -17.62 21.98
C LEU A 123 -6.31 -17.08 21.50
N GLU A 124 -6.60 -15.80 21.71
CA GLU A 124 -7.82 -15.16 21.22
C GLU A 124 -7.84 -15.08 19.68
N ARG A 125 -6.70 -14.74 19.07
CA ARG A 125 -6.53 -14.68 17.62
C ARG A 125 -6.69 -16.02 16.94
N ASP A 126 -6.30 -17.13 17.57
CA ASP A 126 -6.49 -18.47 16.99
C ASP A 126 -7.95 -18.78 16.64
N PHE A 127 -8.92 -18.16 17.33
CA PHE A 127 -10.35 -18.28 17.00
C PHE A 127 -10.78 -17.43 15.79
N GLN A 128 -9.99 -16.44 15.40
CA GLN A 128 -10.24 -15.56 14.27
C GLN A 128 -9.52 -16.04 12.99
N LEU A 129 -8.47 -16.86 13.13
CA LEU A 129 -7.70 -17.39 12.01
C LEU A 129 -8.41 -18.58 11.35
N THR A 130 -8.32 -18.64 10.02
CA THR A 130 -8.98 -19.67 9.21
C THR A 130 -8.08 -20.89 9.01
N TYR A 131 -6.83 -20.67 8.58
CA TYR A 131 -5.92 -21.72 8.13
C TYR A 131 -4.72 -21.92 9.05
N CYS A 132 -4.21 -20.85 9.66
CA CYS A 132 -3.01 -20.88 10.50
C CYS A 132 -3.32 -20.87 12.00
N ARG A 133 -2.39 -21.38 12.81
CA ARG A 133 -2.53 -21.43 14.27
C ARG A 133 -1.22 -21.08 14.97
N PHE A 134 -1.33 -20.40 16.11
CA PHE A 134 -0.21 -20.19 17.01
C PHE A 134 0.10 -21.48 17.77
N SER A 135 1.39 -21.74 17.96
CA SER A 135 1.87 -22.85 18.75
C SER A 135 3.19 -22.50 19.43
N ASP A 136 3.49 -23.13 20.56
CA ASP A 136 4.81 -23.10 21.17
C ASP A 136 5.56 -24.37 20.75
N ALA A 137 6.61 -24.21 19.95
CA ALA A 137 7.49 -25.27 19.52
C ALA A 137 8.89 -24.99 20.04
N GLU A 138 9.34 -25.81 21.00
CA GLU A 138 10.69 -25.74 21.58
C GLU A 138 11.06 -24.36 22.16
N GLY A 139 10.09 -23.64 22.73
CA GLY A 139 10.30 -22.31 23.30
C GLY A 139 10.24 -21.17 22.29
N THR A 140 9.84 -21.45 21.06
CA THR A 140 9.55 -20.47 20.00
C THR A 140 8.05 -20.44 19.75
N ILE A 141 7.46 -19.24 19.81
CA ILE A 141 6.09 -19.07 19.32
C ILE A 141 6.12 -19.05 17.79
N LYS A 142 5.39 -19.98 17.19
CA LYS A 142 5.26 -20.11 15.73
C LYS A 142 3.81 -19.87 15.33
N LEU A 143 3.63 -19.21 14.19
CA LEU A 143 2.39 -19.26 13.43
C LEU A 143 2.60 -20.26 12.30
N SER A 144 1.77 -21.30 12.17
CA SER A 144 1.99 -22.36 11.18
C SER A 144 0.73 -22.84 10.48
N ILE A 145 0.92 -23.41 9.29
CA ILE A 145 -0.08 -24.13 8.50
C ILE A 145 0.44 -25.52 8.14
N ARG A 146 -0.49 -26.46 7.98
CA ARG A 146 -0.22 -27.77 7.40
C ARG A 146 -1.40 -28.18 6.52
N LEU A 147 -1.14 -28.42 5.24
CA LEU A 147 -2.13 -28.83 4.25
C LEU A 147 -1.77 -30.20 3.69
N ASP A 148 -2.80 -31.00 3.39
CA ASP A 148 -2.67 -32.26 2.66
C ASP A 148 -2.82 -32.01 1.15
N ASN A 149 -1.98 -32.64 0.34
CA ASN A 149 -1.90 -32.38 -1.09
C ASN A 149 -2.93 -33.16 -1.94
N ALA A 150 -3.75 -34.03 -1.34
CA ALA A 150 -4.68 -34.89 -2.07
C ALA A 150 -5.73 -34.14 -2.90
N THR A 151 -6.09 -32.90 -2.54
CA THR A 151 -7.06 -32.08 -3.29
C THR A 151 -6.60 -30.65 -3.51
N ILE A 152 -5.28 -30.43 -3.57
CA ILE A 152 -4.70 -29.10 -3.61
C ILE A 152 -4.93 -28.41 -4.97
N THR A 153 -5.15 -27.11 -4.93
CA THR A 153 -5.21 -26.22 -6.11
C THR A 153 -4.46 -24.93 -5.77
N PRO A 154 -4.07 -24.11 -6.77
CA PRO A 154 -3.38 -22.85 -6.50
C PRO A 154 -4.12 -21.94 -5.51
N GLN A 155 -5.45 -21.84 -5.62
CA GLN A 155 -6.27 -21.03 -4.70
C GLN A 155 -6.23 -21.56 -3.27
N LYS A 156 -6.25 -22.89 -3.09
CA LYS A 156 -6.15 -23.53 -1.76
C LYS A 156 -4.76 -23.35 -1.13
N ILE A 157 -3.75 -22.92 -1.88
CA ILE A 157 -2.42 -22.58 -1.38
C ILE A 157 -2.33 -21.07 -1.11
N PHE A 158 -2.87 -20.26 -2.01
CA PHE A 158 -2.80 -18.80 -1.96
C PHE A 158 -3.36 -18.23 -0.65
N TYR A 159 -4.60 -18.58 -0.28
CA TYR A 159 -5.23 -17.99 0.90
C TYR A 159 -4.52 -18.38 2.22
N PRO A 160 -4.14 -19.64 2.46
CA PRO A 160 -3.36 -19.99 3.64
C PRO A 160 -2.00 -19.29 3.72
N LEU A 161 -1.25 -19.21 2.61
CA LEU A 161 0.05 -18.53 2.59
C LEU A 161 -0.09 -17.01 2.79
N ARG A 162 -1.12 -16.41 2.21
CA ARG A 162 -1.45 -15.00 2.44
C ARG A 162 -1.81 -14.75 3.90
N GLU A 163 -2.63 -15.62 4.49
CA GLU A 163 -3.06 -15.45 5.89
C GLU A 163 -1.87 -15.54 6.85
N ILE A 164 -1.03 -16.57 6.76
CA ILE A 164 0.14 -16.69 7.64
C ILE A 164 1.10 -15.51 7.45
N ALA A 165 1.34 -15.06 6.20
CA ALA A 165 2.27 -13.98 5.93
C ALA A 165 1.81 -12.65 6.53
N LEU A 166 0.56 -12.24 6.25
CA LEU A 166 0.00 -10.98 6.74
C LEU A 166 -0.15 -10.97 8.27
N ASN A 167 -0.57 -12.09 8.87
CA ASN A 167 -0.76 -12.17 10.32
C ASN A 167 0.57 -12.23 11.08
N ALA A 168 1.58 -12.92 10.53
CA ALA A 168 2.90 -12.94 11.15
C ALA A 168 3.56 -11.55 11.11
N ASP A 169 3.43 -10.83 10.00
CA ASP A 169 3.93 -9.46 9.85
C ASP A 169 3.26 -8.53 10.87
N PHE A 170 1.93 -8.52 10.87
CA PHE A 170 1.12 -7.70 11.77
C PHE A 170 1.44 -7.93 13.25
N GLU A 171 1.56 -9.19 13.70
CA GLU A 171 1.84 -9.47 15.11
C GLU A 171 3.27 -9.11 15.50
N LYS A 172 4.24 -9.27 14.60
CA LYS A 172 5.61 -8.81 14.85
C LYS A 172 5.69 -7.29 14.91
N GLU A 173 5.02 -6.57 14.00
CA GLU A 173 4.94 -5.11 14.06
C GLU A 173 4.26 -4.61 15.34
N PHE A 174 3.18 -5.28 15.76
CA PHE A 174 2.51 -4.98 17.03
C PHE A 174 3.45 -5.16 18.23
N ILE A 175 4.22 -6.26 18.26
CA ILE A 175 5.23 -6.47 19.30
C ILE A 175 6.30 -5.39 19.26
N ALA A 176 6.84 -5.08 18.08
CA ALA A 176 7.87 -4.04 17.92
C ALA A 176 7.39 -2.63 18.31
N GLY A 177 6.08 -2.37 18.21
CA GLY A 177 5.49 -1.08 18.57
C GLY A 177 5.13 -0.93 20.06
N GLU A 178 4.80 -2.03 20.75
CA GLU A 178 4.25 -2.00 22.12
C GLU A 178 5.11 -2.70 23.17
N PHE A 179 6.07 -3.52 22.75
CA PHE A 179 6.88 -4.38 23.61
C PHE A 179 8.37 -4.35 23.21
N ASP A 180 9.19 -5.11 23.92
CA ASP A 180 10.62 -5.25 23.63
C ASP A 180 10.83 -6.01 22.31
N GLU A 181 11.33 -5.31 21.30
CA GLU A 181 11.64 -5.85 19.97
C GLU A 181 12.70 -6.97 20.00
N SER A 182 13.54 -7.03 21.04
CA SER A 182 14.61 -8.04 21.18
C SER A 182 14.10 -9.48 21.33
N VAL A 183 12.80 -9.65 21.57
CA VAL A 183 12.16 -10.96 21.66
C VAL A 183 11.80 -11.53 20.29
N LEU A 184 11.75 -10.69 19.25
CA LEU A 184 11.39 -11.08 17.89
C LEU A 184 12.48 -11.94 17.24
N LEU A 185 12.05 -12.87 16.41
CA LEU A 185 12.91 -13.77 15.65
C LEU A 185 12.85 -13.43 14.17
N ASP A 186 13.87 -13.84 13.41
CA ASP A 186 13.93 -13.68 11.95
C ASP A 186 13.62 -12.25 11.46
N THR A 187 14.32 -11.25 11.99
CA THR A 187 14.18 -9.82 11.60
C THR A 187 15.42 -9.25 10.92
N ALA A 188 16.43 -10.07 10.66
CA ALA A 188 17.72 -9.62 10.11
C ALA A 188 17.65 -9.12 8.66
N HIS A 189 16.54 -9.37 7.95
CA HIS A 189 16.31 -8.90 6.58
C HIS A 189 15.75 -7.47 6.50
N LEU A 190 15.36 -6.89 7.64
CA LEU A 190 14.87 -5.51 7.69
C LEU A 190 16.02 -4.54 7.41
N LEU A 191 15.79 -3.62 6.49
CA LEU A 191 16.79 -2.64 6.07
C LEU A 191 16.52 -1.31 6.77
N PRO A 192 17.54 -0.68 7.40
CA PRO A 192 17.38 0.66 7.93
C PRO A 192 17.18 1.66 6.80
N ILE A 193 16.36 2.67 7.04
CA ILE A 193 16.22 3.81 6.13
C ILE A 193 17.43 4.74 6.29
N GLU A 194 17.94 5.25 5.18
CA GLU A 194 19.03 6.24 5.19
C GLU A 194 18.66 7.48 6.01
N ARG A 195 19.63 7.98 6.79
CA ARG A 195 19.36 9.11 7.71
C ARG A 195 18.88 10.36 7.00
N GLU A 196 19.41 10.65 5.81
CA GLU A 196 18.98 11.80 4.99
C GLU A 196 17.49 11.72 4.63
N LYS A 197 16.99 10.54 4.26
CA LYS A 197 15.57 10.31 3.98
C LYS A 197 14.71 10.44 5.24
N ILE A 198 15.19 9.96 6.39
CA ILE A 198 14.51 10.14 7.69
C ILE A 198 14.40 11.62 8.05
N ASP A 199 15.50 12.38 7.96
CA ASP A 199 15.53 13.79 8.29
C ASP A 199 14.59 14.59 7.37
N SER A 200 14.56 14.27 6.08
CA SER A 200 13.66 14.88 5.10
C SER A 200 12.18 14.56 5.41
N ASN A 201 11.86 13.28 5.65
CA ASN A 201 10.51 12.84 6.01
C ASN A 201 10.01 13.51 7.30
N TYR A 202 10.87 13.63 8.30
CA TYR A 202 10.57 14.30 9.56
C TYR A 202 10.23 15.78 9.33
N ALA A 203 11.05 16.49 8.55
CA ALA A 203 10.82 17.89 8.22
C ALA A 203 9.48 18.10 7.49
N PHE A 204 9.17 17.26 6.50
CA PHE A 204 7.88 17.32 5.78
C PHE A 204 6.68 17.04 6.68
N MET A 205 6.75 16.04 7.57
CA MET A 205 5.68 15.75 8.52
C MET A 205 5.35 16.98 9.37
N HIS A 206 6.37 17.60 9.96
CA HIS A 206 6.20 18.81 10.79
C HIS A 206 5.67 19.98 9.99
N GLN A 207 6.18 20.19 8.77
CA GLN A 207 5.69 21.21 7.87
C GLN A 207 4.19 21.02 7.58
N TRP A 208 3.77 19.83 7.15
CA TRP A 208 2.37 19.55 6.83
C TRP A 208 1.44 19.72 8.03
N ILE A 209 1.85 19.25 9.22
CA ILE A 209 1.08 19.45 10.45
C ILE A 209 0.90 20.94 10.75
N ASN A 210 1.97 21.74 10.65
CA ASN A 210 1.91 23.17 10.92
C ASN A 210 1.07 23.93 9.89
N GLU A 211 1.23 23.63 8.60
CA GLU A 211 0.43 24.21 7.52
C GLU A 211 -1.06 23.88 7.68
N THR A 212 -1.40 22.62 7.95
CA THR A 212 -2.78 22.21 8.20
C THR A 212 -3.37 22.95 9.41
N ARG A 213 -2.66 23.03 10.54
CA ARG A 213 -3.13 23.79 11.70
C ARG A 213 -3.35 25.26 11.38
N GLN A 214 -2.36 25.90 10.75
CA GLN A 214 -2.44 27.31 10.40
C GLN A 214 -3.64 27.60 9.50
N SER A 215 -3.90 26.69 8.56
CA SER A 215 -5.01 26.81 7.63
C SER A 215 -6.40 26.69 8.25
N LEU A 216 -6.48 26.06 9.43
CA LEU A 216 -7.73 25.88 10.19
C LEU A 216 -7.95 26.99 11.23
N ILE A 217 -6.95 27.86 11.46
CA ILE A 217 -7.11 29.03 12.34
C ILE A 217 -8.25 29.91 11.81
N GLY A 218 -9.25 30.17 12.66
CA GLY A 218 -10.41 31.00 12.30
C GLY A 218 -11.58 30.23 11.66
N LEU A 219 -11.41 28.94 11.35
CA LEU A 219 -12.49 28.05 10.90
C LEU A 219 -13.15 27.28 12.04
N LEU A 220 -12.70 27.45 13.29
CA LEU A 220 -13.11 26.68 14.48
C LEU A 220 -14.53 27.00 15.03
N SER A 221 -15.48 27.41 14.17
CA SER A 221 -16.91 27.46 14.51
C SER A 221 -17.58 26.12 14.18
N ASN A 222 -18.63 25.74 14.91
CA ASN A 222 -19.38 24.48 14.72
C ASN A 222 -19.85 24.24 13.27
N ASP A 223 -20.06 25.31 12.49
CA ASP A 223 -20.50 25.20 11.08
C ASP A 223 -19.44 24.62 10.12
N ASN A 224 -18.18 24.47 10.55
CA ASN A 224 -17.06 24.03 9.70
C ASN A 224 -16.47 22.67 10.11
N THR A 225 -17.13 21.91 10.98
CA THR A 225 -16.61 20.66 11.54
C THR A 225 -16.21 19.64 10.48
N GLY A 226 -17.00 19.51 9.41
CA GLY A 226 -16.66 18.66 8.27
C GLY A 226 -15.39 19.10 7.52
N MET A 227 -15.09 20.41 7.46
CA MET A 227 -13.87 20.91 6.82
C MET A 227 -12.62 20.53 7.63
N THR A 228 -12.73 20.63 8.96
CA THR A 228 -11.69 20.16 9.88
C THR A 228 -11.44 18.68 9.73
N SER A 229 -12.51 17.87 9.66
CA SER A 229 -12.40 16.41 9.47
C SER A 229 -11.67 16.04 8.19
N PHE A 230 -12.06 16.64 7.05
CA PHE A 230 -11.35 16.40 5.78
C PHE A 230 -9.87 16.76 5.87
N SER A 231 -9.55 17.86 6.55
CA SER A 231 -8.16 18.35 6.67
C SER A 231 -7.30 17.39 7.50
N TYR A 232 -7.79 16.93 8.65
CA TYR A 232 -7.06 15.98 9.49
C TYR A 232 -6.97 14.59 8.88
N LEU A 233 -8.05 14.09 8.30
CA LEU A 233 -8.05 12.78 7.63
C LEU A 233 -7.11 12.78 6.42
N ALA A 234 -7.16 13.80 5.56
CA ALA A 234 -6.26 13.92 4.42
C ALA A 234 -4.79 14.00 4.86
N LEU A 235 -4.50 14.70 5.97
CA LEU A 235 -3.14 14.78 6.51
C LEU A 235 -2.65 13.43 7.02
N LEU A 236 -3.45 12.70 7.81
CA LEU A 236 -3.04 11.37 8.31
C LEU A 236 -2.86 10.37 7.17
N LEU A 237 -3.76 10.36 6.19
CA LEU A 237 -3.62 9.51 5.01
C LEU A 237 -2.38 9.88 4.19
N GLN A 238 -2.03 11.17 4.09
CA GLN A 238 -0.82 11.61 3.41
C GLN A 238 0.45 11.17 4.14
N ILE A 239 0.48 11.32 5.47
CA ILE A 239 1.59 10.86 6.31
C ILE A 239 1.78 9.36 6.13
N ASP A 240 0.69 8.57 6.20
CA ASP A 240 0.77 7.12 6.01
C ASP A 240 1.27 6.75 4.60
N TYR A 241 0.73 7.39 3.58
CA TYR A 241 1.03 7.06 2.19
C TYR A 241 2.45 7.44 1.77
N LEU A 242 2.89 8.67 2.07
CA LEU A 242 4.16 9.21 1.61
C LEU A 242 5.34 8.85 2.49
N LEU A 243 5.14 8.77 3.82
CA LEU A 243 6.24 8.45 4.74
C LEU A 243 6.34 6.95 5.01
N LEU A 244 5.22 6.22 4.86
CA LEU A 244 5.12 4.79 5.12
C LEU A 244 5.66 4.39 6.51
N PRO A 245 5.12 4.97 7.60
CA PRO A 245 5.56 4.60 8.95
C PRO A 245 5.22 3.15 9.25
N HIS A 246 5.81 2.57 10.28
CA HIS A 246 5.55 1.20 10.73
C HIS A 246 5.29 1.19 12.24
N LYS A 247 5.10 0.00 12.81
CA LYS A 247 4.99 -0.22 14.25
C LYS A 247 3.85 0.64 14.86
N LYS A 248 4.15 1.34 15.96
CA LYS A 248 3.18 2.10 16.74
C LYS A 248 2.59 3.26 15.95
N MET A 249 3.39 3.96 15.14
CA MET A 249 2.89 5.08 14.34
C MET A 249 1.88 4.62 13.29
N ALA A 250 2.18 3.55 12.55
CA ALA A 250 1.25 2.95 11.58
C ALA A 250 -0.06 2.51 12.24
N LYS A 251 0.05 1.78 13.36
CA LYS A 251 -1.11 1.32 14.14
C LYS A 251 -1.98 2.49 14.58
N ASN A 252 -1.38 3.51 15.19
CA ASN A 252 -2.13 4.65 15.72
C ASN A 252 -2.80 5.45 14.60
N ILE A 253 -2.15 5.65 13.45
CA ILE A 253 -2.78 6.27 12.27
C ILE A 253 -4.01 5.46 11.85
N SER A 254 -3.88 4.13 11.71
CA SER A 254 -4.99 3.27 11.34
C SER A 254 -6.14 3.31 12.35
N GLU A 255 -5.85 3.27 13.65
CA GLU A 255 -6.87 3.35 14.70
C GLU A 255 -7.60 4.69 14.68
N LYS A 256 -6.90 5.79 14.41
CA LYS A 256 -7.49 7.14 14.34
C LYS A 256 -8.37 7.31 13.11
N ILE A 257 -7.92 6.84 11.94
CA ILE A 257 -8.73 6.87 10.71
C ILE A 257 -9.97 5.98 10.88
N ASN A 258 -9.80 4.73 11.31
CA ASN A 258 -10.92 3.80 11.47
C ASN A 258 -11.90 4.28 12.55
N GLY A 259 -11.39 4.73 13.70
CA GLY A 259 -12.19 5.27 14.80
C GLY A 259 -13.06 6.46 14.39
N TYR A 260 -12.60 7.30 13.47
CA TYR A 260 -13.41 8.39 12.93
C TYR A 260 -14.67 7.88 12.23
N PHE A 261 -14.55 6.80 11.44
CA PHE A 261 -15.67 6.21 10.69
C PHE A 261 -16.48 5.17 11.48
N MET A 262 -16.08 4.83 12.71
CA MET A 262 -16.87 3.94 13.56
C MET A 262 -18.21 4.59 13.88
N ASP A 263 -19.27 3.77 13.86
CA ASP A 263 -20.58 4.14 14.36
C ASP A 263 -20.59 4.05 15.90
N ASP A 264 -19.83 4.94 16.52
CA ASP A 264 -19.89 5.25 17.94
C ASP A 264 -20.66 6.55 18.10
N GLU A 265 -21.51 6.68 19.13
CA GLU A 265 -22.40 7.84 19.36
C GLU A 265 -21.65 9.19 19.58
N LYS A 266 -20.33 9.23 19.32
CA LYS A 266 -19.48 10.40 19.38
C LYS A 266 -19.85 11.43 18.33
N LEU A 267 -19.83 12.69 18.73
CA LEU A 267 -20.02 13.82 17.83
C LEU A 267 -18.79 13.99 16.93
N THR A 268 -18.98 14.64 15.77
CA THR A 268 -17.88 14.89 14.81
C THR A 268 -16.79 15.78 15.42
N GLU A 269 -17.17 16.69 16.31
CA GLU A 269 -16.29 17.55 17.09
C GLU A 269 -15.34 16.73 17.99
N ASP A 270 -15.88 15.73 18.69
CA ASP A 270 -15.10 14.85 19.57
C ASP A 270 -14.13 14.00 18.74
N LYS A 271 -14.60 13.48 17.60
CA LYS A 271 -13.74 12.75 16.64
C LYS A 271 -12.62 13.64 16.11
N ASN A 272 -12.91 14.89 15.77
CA ASN A 272 -11.89 15.85 15.33
C ASN A 272 -10.90 16.20 16.45
N ALA A 273 -11.35 16.27 17.71
CA ALA A 273 -10.46 16.46 18.86
C ALA A 273 -9.53 15.25 19.04
N ASP A 274 -10.03 14.03 18.87
CA ASP A 274 -9.24 12.79 18.92
C ASP A 274 -8.14 12.76 17.83
N LEU A 275 -8.44 13.28 16.63
CA LEU A 275 -7.48 13.43 15.54
C LEU A 275 -6.44 14.51 15.83
N GLU A 276 -6.86 15.70 16.28
CA GLU A 276 -5.95 16.82 16.58
C GLU A 276 -5.00 16.50 17.74
N GLN A 277 -5.48 15.77 18.75
CA GLN A 277 -4.62 15.28 19.82
C GLN A 277 -3.49 14.41 19.24
N TYR A 278 -3.80 13.48 18.36
CA TYR A 278 -2.79 12.61 17.77
C TYR A 278 -1.83 13.37 16.84
N LEU A 279 -2.32 14.34 16.07
CA LEU A 279 -1.45 15.24 15.30
C LEU A 279 -0.53 16.07 16.20
N SER A 280 -0.96 16.39 17.43
CA SER A 280 -0.13 17.06 18.44
C SER A 280 0.97 16.14 18.96
N GLU A 281 0.65 14.87 19.19
CA GLU A 281 1.63 13.85 19.56
C GLU A 281 2.68 13.66 18.46
N LEU A 282 2.26 13.55 17.19
CA LEU A 282 3.17 13.48 16.04
C LEU A 282 4.05 14.73 15.92
N GLY A 283 3.46 15.93 16.08
CA GLY A 283 4.19 17.20 16.06
C GLY A 283 5.09 17.45 17.29
N ALA A 284 5.00 16.62 18.34
CA ALA A 284 5.88 16.68 19.50
C ALA A 284 6.94 15.56 19.52
N MET A 285 6.80 14.57 18.63
CA MET A 285 7.71 13.44 18.52
C MET A 285 9.11 13.91 18.12
N ASP A 286 10.14 13.47 18.85
CA ASP A 286 11.52 13.73 18.50
C ASP A 286 11.99 12.84 17.34
N ILE A 287 13.07 13.25 16.67
CA ILE A 287 13.56 12.58 15.47
C ILE A 287 14.10 11.16 15.74
N GLU A 288 14.61 10.88 16.95
CA GLU A 288 15.12 9.55 17.28
C GLU A 288 13.95 8.58 17.46
N SER A 289 12.91 8.98 18.19
CA SER A 289 11.65 8.24 18.29
C SER A 289 11.02 8.03 16.90
N PHE A 290 10.98 9.08 16.07
CA PHE A 290 10.46 9.01 14.70
C PHE A 290 11.24 7.99 13.87
N SER A 291 12.58 8.03 13.90
CA SER A 291 13.43 7.13 13.12
C SER A 291 13.19 5.64 13.43
N THR A 292 12.79 5.29 14.66
CA THR A 292 12.50 3.89 15.02
C THR A 292 11.25 3.32 14.34
N GLN A 293 10.39 4.18 13.77
CA GLN A 293 9.14 3.81 13.14
C GLN A 293 9.31 3.43 11.67
N PHE A 294 10.52 3.39 11.12
CA PHE A 294 10.73 3.14 9.68
C PHE A 294 11.75 2.04 9.43
N TYR A 295 11.48 1.23 8.42
CA TYR A 295 12.39 0.24 7.85
C TYR A 295 11.94 -0.04 6.41
N ASP A 296 12.85 -0.55 5.59
CA ASP A 296 12.50 -1.11 4.28
C ASP A 296 12.51 -2.64 4.37
N ALA A 297 11.54 -3.28 3.72
CA ALA A 297 11.44 -4.73 3.66
C ALA A 297 10.73 -5.19 2.39
N ALA A 298 10.96 -6.45 2.04
CA ALA A 298 10.31 -7.08 0.92
C ALA A 298 8.89 -7.56 1.32
N TYR A 299 7.93 -7.40 0.40
CA TYR A 299 6.54 -7.75 0.59
C TYR A 299 6.08 -8.69 -0.53
N THR A 300 5.36 -9.75 -0.18
CA THR A 300 4.84 -10.72 -1.16
C THR A 300 3.34 -10.62 -1.33
N PHE A 301 2.59 -10.25 -0.30
CA PHE A 301 1.14 -10.13 -0.37
C PHE A 301 0.70 -8.70 -0.04
N SER A 302 -0.25 -8.21 -0.83
CA SER A 302 -0.98 -6.99 -0.51
C SER A 302 -1.92 -7.26 0.67
N PRO A 303 -1.96 -6.38 1.68
CA PRO A 303 -2.95 -6.47 2.76
C PRO A 303 -4.36 -6.18 2.25
N PHE A 304 -4.49 -5.48 1.12
CA PHE A 304 -5.77 -5.06 0.57
C PHE A 304 -6.42 -6.10 -0.33
N GLU A 305 -7.74 -6.16 -0.26
CA GLU A 305 -8.57 -6.89 -1.20
C GLU A 305 -8.84 -6.04 -2.43
N GLN A 306 -8.93 -6.69 -3.60
CA GLN A 306 -9.17 -5.98 -4.85
C GLN A 306 -10.59 -5.40 -4.86
N ALA A 307 -10.69 -4.08 -4.97
CA ALA A 307 -11.96 -3.38 -5.09
C ALA A 307 -12.48 -3.38 -6.52
N MET A 308 -13.81 -3.37 -6.67
CA MET A 308 -14.43 -3.20 -7.97
C MET A 308 -14.33 -1.75 -8.43
N HIS A 309 -14.17 -1.51 -9.73
CA HIS A 309 -14.05 -0.14 -10.22
C HIS A 309 -15.31 0.69 -9.94
N ASP A 310 -16.49 0.08 -10.00
CA ASP A 310 -17.77 0.73 -9.71
C ASP A 310 -17.84 1.30 -8.28
N GLU A 311 -17.27 0.61 -7.29
CA GLU A 311 -17.21 1.08 -5.91
C GLU A 311 -16.35 2.35 -5.80
N ILE A 312 -15.21 2.35 -6.50
CA ILE A 312 -14.30 3.49 -6.56
C ILE A 312 -14.95 4.67 -7.29
N ALA A 313 -15.62 4.41 -8.41
CA ALA A 313 -16.34 5.41 -9.19
C ALA A 313 -17.46 6.07 -8.37
N ALA A 314 -18.23 5.27 -7.62
CA ALA A 314 -19.27 5.76 -6.72
C ALA A 314 -18.69 6.67 -5.61
N PHE A 315 -17.58 6.26 -4.99
CA PHE A 315 -16.89 7.08 -3.97
C PHE A 315 -16.38 8.41 -4.54
N ILE A 316 -15.78 8.39 -5.75
CA ILE A 316 -15.36 9.61 -6.45
C ILE A 316 -16.56 10.52 -6.69
N ASP A 317 -17.68 9.97 -7.17
CA ASP A 317 -18.88 10.77 -7.48
C ASP A 317 -19.51 11.42 -6.25
N GLU A 318 -19.60 10.69 -5.15
CA GLU A 318 -20.05 11.24 -3.87
C GLU A 318 -19.14 12.38 -3.41
N SER A 319 -17.82 12.17 -3.48
CA SER A 319 -16.82 13.15 -3.05
C SER A 319 -16.84 14.42 -3.94
N LEU A 320 -16.98 14.26 -5.26
CA LEU A 320 -17.18 15.39 -6.17
C LEU A 320 -18.52 16.11 -5.92
N GLY A 321 -19.54 15.39 -5.43
CA GLY A 321 -20.77 15.99 -4.90
C GLY A 321 -20.53 16.95 -3.74
N LYS A 322 -19.68 16.55 -2.78
CA LYS A 322 -19.27 17.39 -1.65
C LYS A 322 -18.51 18.63 -2.12
N VAL A 323 -17.60 18.48 -3.10
CA VAL A 323 -16.91 19.64 -3.71
C VAL A 323 -17.90 20.63 -4.31
N ARG A 324 -18.89 20.16 -5.09
CA ARG A 324 -19.94 21.04 -5.65
C ARG A 324 -20.71 21.78 -4.56
N TRP A 325 -21.03 21.10 -3.46
CA TRP A 325 -21.70 21.71 -2.32
C TRP A 325 -20.86 22.82 -1.69
N TYR A 326 -19.59 22.58 -1.39
CA TYR A 326 -18.70 23.60 -0.78
C TYR A 326 -18.45 24.79 -1.73
N LYS A 327 -18.35 24.54 -3.04
CA LYS A 327 -18.22 25.59 -4.05
C LYS A 327 -19.45 26.51 -4.07
N ASN A 328 -20.65 25.94 -4.00
CA ASN A 328 -21.90 26.70 -3.99
C ASN A 328 -22.11 27.49 -2.70
N ASN A 329 -21.59 27.00 -1.57
CA ASN A 329 -21.68 27.63 -0.25
C ASN A 329 -20.52 28.60 0.06
N ARG A 330 -19.67 28.92 -0.92
CA ARG A 330 -18.52 29.85 -0.79
C ARG A 330 -17.45 29.41 0.22
N SER A 331 -17.41 28.14 0.59
CA SER A 331 -16.39 27.55 1.45
C SER A 331 -15.29 26.89 0.61
N THR A 332 -14.61 27.70 -0.21
CA THR A 332 -13.68 27.18 -1.23
C THR A 332 -12.38 26.62 -0.66
N TYR A 333 -12.04 26.96 0.59
CA TYR A 333 -10.80 26.53 1.25
C TYR A 333 -10.62 25.01 1.31
N VAL A 334 -11.69 24.26 1.58
CA VAL A 334 -11.63 22.79 1.74
C VAL A 334 -11.56 22.05 0.39
N ILE A 335 -11.82 22.73 -0.74
CA ILE A 335 -11.91 22.07 -2.05
C ILE A 335 -10.60 21.35 -2.43
N PRO A 336 -9.42 21.99 -2.37
CA PRO A 336 -8.14 21.32 -2.60
C PRO A 336 -7.88 20.15 -1.64
N VAL A 337 -8.35 20.26 -0.39
CA VAL A 337 -8.22 19.21 0.64
C VAL A 337 -9.07 18.00 0.26
N ILE A 338 -10.30 18.19 -0.22
CA ILE A 338 -11.17 17.09 -0.65
C ILE A 338 -10.57 16.39 -1.87
N TYR A 339 -9.99 17.13 -2.83
CA TYR A 339 -9.30 16.49 -3.94
C TYR A 339 -8.14 15.62 -3.46
N ARG A 340 -7.26 16.12 -2.59
CA ARG A 340 -6.19 15.30 -1.98
C ARG A 340 -6.75 14.07 -1.27
N TYR A 341 -7.81 14.26 -0.48
CA TYR A 341 -8.49 13.21 0.26
C TYR A 341 -8.97 12.07 -0.65
N ILE A 342 -9.53 12.36 -1.83
CA ILE A 342 -10.04 11.33 -2.75
C ILE A 342 -8.93 10.34 -3.13
N SER A 343 -7.80 10.82 -3.66
CA SER A 343 -6.69 9.93 -4.05
C SER A 343 -6.16 9.13 -2.86
N LEU A 344 -5.89 9.82 -1.76
CA LEU A 344 -5.30 9.22 -0.57
C LEU A 344 -6.22 8.18 0.09
N TYR A 345 -7.53 8.47 0.18
CA TYR A 345 -8.50 7.53 0.72
C TYR A 345 -8.59 6.28 -0.14
N ILE A 346 -8.64 6.43 -1.46
CA ILE A 346 -8.72 5.28 -2.37
C ILE A 346 -7.45 4.43 -2.28
N LEU A 347 -6.27 5.07 -2.28
CA LEU A 347 -4.97 4.42 -2.15
C LEU A 347 -4.77 3.71 -0.80
N TYR A 348 -5.46 4.17 0.25
CA TYR A 348 -5.36 3.61 1.59
C TYR A 348 -6.33 2.44 1.83
N ASN A 349 -7.54 2.48 1.27
CA ASN A 349 -8.60 1.52 1.63
C ASN A 349 -8.78 0.37 0.64
N TYR A 350 -8.33 0.50 -0.61
CA TYR A 350 -8.67 -0.44 -1.66
C TYR A 350 -7.44 -1.10 -2.30
N GLY A 351 -7.57 -2.38 -2.62
CA GLY A 351 -6.66 -3.05 -3.54
C GLY A 351 -7.00 -2.62 -4.96
N LEU A 352 -6.06 -1.97 -5.62
CA LEU A 352 -6.28 -1.34 -6.92
C LEU A 352 -5.64 -2.11 -8.05
N HIS A 353 -6.29 -2.09 -9.23
CA HIS A 353 -5.63 -2.46 -10.47
C HIS A 353 -4.36 -1.57 -10.67
N PRO A 354 -3.23 -2.12 -11.13
CA PRO A 354 -1.96 -1.37 -11.24
C PRO A 354 -2.04 -0.07 -12.03
N SER A 355 -2.85 -0.03 -13.11
CA SER A 355 -3.14 1.21 -13.86
C SER A 355 -3.76 2.29 -12.97
N LEU A 356 -4.84 1.94 -12.25
CA LEU A 356 -5.55 2.88 -11.39
C LEU A 356 -4.67 3.36 -10.23
N ARG A 357 -3.88 2.48 -9.62
CA ARG A 357 -2.93 2.84 -8.56
C ARG A 357 -1.93 3.89 -9.05
N ALA A 358 -1.38 3.71 -10.25
CA ALA A 358 -0.43 4.65 -10.83
C ALA A 358 -1.08 6.00 -11.20
N LEU A 359 -2.31 5.99 -11.70
CA LEU A 359 -3.06 7.22 -11.97
C LEU A 359 -3.36 8.01 -10.68
N LEU A 360 -3.80 7.34 -9.61
CA LEU A 360 -4.03 8.02 -8.33
C LEU A 360 -2.72 8.52 -7.71
N HIS A 361 -1.63 7.75 -7.84
CA HIS A 361 -0.30 8.20 -7.45
C HIS A 361 0.16 9.43 -8.23
N LEU A 362 -0.12 9.50 -9.54
CA LEU A 362 0.18 10.67 -10.38
C LEU A 362 -0.51 11.93 -9.85
N HIS A 363 -1.75 11.82 -9.39
CA HIS A 363 -2.42 12.95 -8.74
C HIS A 363 -1.70 13.38 -7.44
N VAL A 364 -1.19 12.40 -6.68
CA VAL A 364 -0.35 12.65 -5.50
C VAL A 364 0.97 13.35 -5.84
N GLU A 365 1.68 12.91 -6.89
CA GLU A 365 2.90 13.56 -7.42
C GLU A 365 2.66 15.03 -7.76
N ILE A 366 1.48 15.37 -8.25
CA ILE A 366 1.13 16.73 -8.65
C ILE A 366 0.91 17.64 -7.45
N TYR A 367 0.09 17.25 -6.47
CA TYR A 367 -0.19 18.15 -5.34
C TYR A 367 0.94 18.15 -4.30
N ALA A 368 1.70 17.06 -4.16
CA ALA A 368 2.84 16.95 -3.24
C ALA A 368 4.18 17.17 -3.94
N SER A 369 4.20 17.99 -5.00
CA SER A 369 5.35 18.19 -5.88
C SER A 369 6.68 18.50 -5.17
N GLU A 370 6.65 19.32 -4.10
CA GLU A 370 7.87 19.66 -3.34
C GLU A 370 8.45 18.44 -2.58
N PHE A 371 7.62 17.51 -2.12
CA PHE A 371 8.06 16.27 -1.49
C PHE A 371 8.80 15.38 -2.49
N PHE A 372 8.21 15.15 -3.66
CA PHE A 372 8.82 14.34 -4.71
C PHE A 372 10.11 14.98 -5.26
N LYS A 373 10.13 16.31 -5.39
CA LYS A 373 11.33 17.07 -5.74
C LYS A 373 12.46 16.88 -4.71
N ALA A 374 12.14 16.89 -3.42
CA ALA A 374 13.12 16.62 -2.36
C ALA A 374 13.60 15.16 -2.36
N ALA A 375 12.74 14.22 -2.79
CA ALA A 375 13.11 12.83 -3.05
C ALA A 375 13.91 12.62 -4.35
N GLY A 376 14.25 13.70 -5.07
CA GLY A 376 15.06 13.66 -6.30
C GLY A 376 14.25 13.42 -7.58
N GLU A 377 12.92 13.46 -7.52
CA GLU A 377 12.05 13.30 -8.69
C GLU A 377 11.79 14.61 -9.43
N THR A 378 11.32 14.49 -10.67
CA THR A 378 10.98 15.67 -11.48
C THR A 378 9.60 16.19 -11.10
N PRO A 379 9.47 17.42 -10.57
CA PRO A 379 8.17 17.97 -10.16
C PRO A 379 7.26 18.14 -11.38
N LEU A 380 5.99 17.75 -11.24
CA LEU A 380 4.97 17.81 -12.30
C LEU A 380 4.15 19.10 -12.29
N TYR A 381 4.14 19.79 -11.14
CA TYR A 381 3.45 21.05 -10.92
C TYR A 381 4.35 21.98 -10.10
N ASP A 382 4.39 23.26 -10.45
CA ASP A 382 5.10 24.28 -9.69
C ASP A 382 4.08 25.13 -8.91
N PRO A 383 4.05 25.06 -7.56
CA PRO A 383 3.08 25.80 -6.75
C PRO A 383 3.31 27.32 -6.77
N HIS A 384 4.51 27.79 -7.08
CA HIS A 384 4.83 29.22 -7.13
C HIS A 384 4.36 29.86 -8.44
N THR A 385 4.64 29.20 -9.57
CA THR A 385 4.23 29.70 -10.89
C THR A 385 2.84 29.22 -11.29
N LYS A 386 2.28 28.23 -10.58
CA LYS A 386 1.00 27.55 -10.87
C LYS A 386 0.97 26.94 -12.27
N THR A 387 2.09 26.34 -12.68
CA THR A 387 2.24 25.76 -14.02
C THR A 387 2.39 24.24 -13.96
N PHE A 388 1.87 23.56 -14.99
CA PHE A 388 1.95 22.10 -15.14
C PHE A 388 2.97 21.70 -16.20
N LYS A 389 3.62 20.55 -15.99
CA LYS A 389 4.38 19.88 -17.04
C LYS A 389 3.47 18.95 -17.85
N GLU A 390 2.57 19.54 -18.64
CA GLU A 390 1.50 18.83 -19.36
C GLU A 390 2.00 17.62 -20.17
N ASN A 391 3.08 17.77 -20.93
CA ASN A 391 3.65 16.68 -21.73
C ASN A 391 4.10 15.49 -20.86
N LEU A 392 4.67 15.75 -19.69
CA LEU A 392 5.13 14.70 -18.78
C LEU A 392 3.95 14.03 -18.07
N ILE A 393 2.93 14.79 -17.70
CA ILE A 393 1.67 14.26 -17.15
C ILE A 393 0.99 13.35 -18.17
N ALA A 394 0.86 13.80 -19.43
CA ALA A 394 0.28 13.00 -20.51
C ALA A 394 1.07 11.72 -20.78
N GLN A 395 2.40 11.77 -20.70
CA GLN A 395 3.26 10.60 -20.78
C GLN A 395 2.99 9.61 -19.63
N ARG A 396 2.93 10.07 -18.38
CA ARG A 396 2.66 9.21 -17.21
C ARG A 396 1.28 8.53 -17.27
N ILE A 397 0.26 9.24 -17.77
CA ILE A 397 -1.08 8.67 -18.00
C ILE A 397 -1.01 7.56 -19.05
N ARG A 398 -0.30 7.80 -20.15
CA ARG A 398 -0.11 6.83 -21.21
C ARG A 398 0.57 5.56 -20.70
N GLU A 399 1.69 5.71 -20.01
CA GLU A 399 2.46 4.61 -19.41
C GLU A 399 1.63 3.79 -18.42
N SER A 400 0.68 4.43 -17.71
CA SER A 400 -0.21 3.75 -16.77
C SER A 400 -1.31 2.94 -17.46
N ILE A 401 -1.73 3.31 -18.67
CA ILE A 401 -2.91 2.76 -19.34
C ILE A 401 -2.55 1.76 -20.45
N GLU A 402 -1.63 2.14 -21.35
CA GLU A 402 -1.33 1.38 -22.56
C GLU A 402 -0.97 -0.10 -22.34
N PRO A 403 -0.20 -0.48 -21.29
CA PRO A 403 0.12 -1.88 -21.03
C PRO A 403 -1.10 -2.79 -20.84
N TYR A 404 -2.25 -2.21 -20.48
CA TYR A 404 -3.46 -2.95 -20.10
C TYR A 404 -4.58 -2.87 -21.15
N MET A 405 -4.44 -2.03 -22.17
CA MET A 405 -5.49 -1.80 -23.19
C MET A 405 -5.83 -3.05 -24.02
N SER A 406 -4.89 -3.99 -24.18
CA SER A 406 -5.13 -5.25 -24.88
C SER A 406 -6.12 -6.16 -24.14
N ARG A 407 -6.13 -6.08 -22.80
CA ARG A 407 -7.04 -6.85 -21.91
C ARG A 407 -8.38 -6.17 -21.70
N TYR A 408 -8.41 -4.83 -21.76
CA TYR A 408 -9.58 -4.00 -21.45
C TYR A 408 -9.88 -3.05 -22.61
N LYS A 409 -10.78 -3.44 -23.53
CA LYS A 409 -11.10 -2.65 -24.74
C LYS A 409 -11.69 -1.27 -24.44
N GLY A 410 -12.35 -1.10 -23.29
CA GLY A 410 -12.91 0.19 -22.86
C GLY A 410 -11.89 1.13 -22.20
N LEU A 411 -10.71 0.62 -21.84
CA LEU A 411 -9.66 1.42 -21.22
C LEU A 411 -8.98 2.31 -22.28
N SER A 412 -9.00 3.63 -22.09
CA SER A 412 -8.49 4.59 -23.06
C SER A 412 -7.72 5.73 -22.40
N ASN A 413 -6.73 6.27 -23.12
CA ASN A 413 -5.95 7.42 -22.67
C ASN A 413 -6.82 8.69 -22.67
N PHE A 414 -6.85 9.40 -21.54
CA PHE A 414 -7.67 10.59 -21.33
C PHE A 414 -6.86 11.89 -21.18
N SER A 415 -5.55 11.86 -21.40
CA SER A 415 -4.65 13.01 -21.15
C SER A 415 -5.05 14.30 -21.87
N GLU A 416 -5.65 14.21 -23.06
CA GLU A 416 -6.14 15.34 -23.85
C GLU A 416 -7.42 15.99 -23.28
N HIS A 417 -8.11 15.32 -22.35
CA HIS A 417 -9.35 15.80 -21.73
C HIS A 417 -9.12 16.51 -20.38
N LEU A 418 -7.86 16.70 -19.98
CA LEU A 418 -7.50 17.34 -18.72
C LEU A 418 -7.45 18.87 -18.85
N ASN A 419 -7.89 19.56 -17.80
CA ASN A 419 -7.90 21.01 -17.73
C ASN A 419 -6.74 21.52 -16.86
N TYR A 420 -5.72 22.12 -17.48
CA TYR A 420 -4.51 22.60 -16.81
C TYR A 420 -4.58 24.08 -16.37
N SER A 421 -5.76 24.68 -16.30
CA SER A 421 -5.92 26.10 -15.95
C SER A 421 -5.45 26.42 -14.52
N ASP A 422 -5.78 25.54 -13.58
CA ASP A 422 -5.31 25.57 -12.19
C ASP A 422 -5.49 24.18 -11.56
N LEU A 423 -5.02 24.01 -10.32
CA LEU A 423 -5.04 22.74 -9.61
C LEU A 423 -6.44 22.20 -9.32
N ASP A 424 -7.44 23.06 -9.14
CA ASP A 424 -8.82 22.66 -8.88
C ASP A 424 -9.46 22.14 -10.16
N HIS A 425 -9.30 22.85 -11.27
CA HIS A 425 -9.79 22.43 -12.58
C HIS A 425 -9.09 21.16 -13.07
N PHE A 426 -7.79 21.04 -12.81
CA PHE A 426 -7.04 19.82 -13.08
C PHE A 426 -7.61 18.65 -12.30
N SER A 427 -7.73 18.77 -10.97
CA SER A 427 -8.23 17.70 -10.11
C SER A 427 -9.66 17.29 -10.48
N GLN A 428 -10.54 18.27 -10.75
CA GLN A 428 -11.91 18.01 -11.17
C GLN A 428 -11.96 17.21 -12.48
N SER A 429 -11.25 17.67 -13.51
CA SER A 429 -11.25 17.00 -14.82
C SER A 429 -10.59 15.61 -14.72
N PHE A 430 -9.50 15.48 -13.95
CA PHE A 430 -8.82 14.23 -13.68
C PHE A 430 -9.74 13.17 -13.08
N TYR A 431 -10.44 13.48 -11.98
CA TYR A 431 -11.34 12.51 -11.35
C TYR A 431 -12.55 12.15 -12.21
N LEU A 432 -13.06 13.09 -13.02
CA LEU A 432 -14.11 12.80 -13.98
C LEU A 432 -13.66 11.79 -15.05
N GLN A 433 -12.39 11.79 -15.44
CA GLN A 433 -11.85 10.79 -16.36
C GLN A 433 -11.60 9.46 -15.64
N VAL A 434 -10.98 9.49 -14.45
CA VAL A 434 -10.63 8.29 -13.69
C VAL A 434 -11.84 7.42 -13.34
N LYS A 435 -12.96 8.02 -12.95
CA LYS A 435 -14.18 7.27 -12.59
C LYS A 435 -14.89 6.61 -13.79
N ASN A 436 -14.56 7.04 -15.02
CA ASN A 436 -15.18 6.56 -16.25
C ASN A 436 -14.30 5.53 -16.97
N LEU A 437 -13.20 5.10 -16.35
CA LEU A 437 -12.36 4.05 -16.92
C LEU A 437 -13.11 2.72 -16.90
N ASP A 438 -12.94 1.93 -17.96
CA ASP A 438 -13.61 0.65 -18.09
C ASP A 438 -12.59 -0.49 -18.05
N TYR A 439 -12.67 -1.28 -16.96
CA TYR A 439 -11.84 -2.45 -16.70
C TYR A 439 -12.60 -3.77 -17.00
N THR A 440 -13.65 -3.72 -17.82
CA THR A 440 -14.35 -4.93 -18.28
C THR A 440 -13.44 -5.72 -19.22
N GLU A 441 -13.18 -6.99 -18.87
CA GLU A 441 -12.36 -7.90 -19.69
C GLU A 441 -13.05 -8.24 -21.02
N VAL A 442 -12.23 -8.48 -22.04
CA VAL A 442 -12.65 -8.82 -23.41
C VAL A 442 -13.01 -10.28 -23.56
#